data_AF-A0A2N0NUE4-F1
#
_entry.id   AF-A0A2N0NUE4-F1
#
_cell.length_a   1.000
_cell.length_b   1.000
_cell.length_c   1.000
_cell.angle_alpha   90.00
_cell.angle_beta   90.00
_cell.angle_gamma   90.00
#
_symmetry.space_group_name_H-M   'P 1'
#
loop_
_entity.id
_entity.type
_entity.pdbx_description
1 polymer ?
#
loop_
_entity_poly.entity_id
_entity_poly.type
_entity_poly.pdbx_seq_one_letter_code
_entity_poly.pdbx_strand_id
1 'polypeptide(L)'
;MTKSKKKLSTWLRSGVIEKNFKHSLDLTLDALHDACPLDISRRSLRDSLHDIIYHDTNFRQICQAHNTLFDWFVKQKSSSTSSTSSRQSKRTIVFNKSRLQSSTVYGPSETINHNNITTTRASSPPINQAFSFNENEQGAIVEPFINSAEETAYEFLVKNESIIPSEIVEKFVAKQRPPISKDFRNADLLCMLNFIIENIKIFSKKSLFHGKYKANPTELLMNFKKNVRHKVAHGIVINGKGRWCDHSLQDVSILACEVIVCLGELIMKLIMRTTIRLLN
;
A
#
# COMPACT_ATOMS: atom_id res chain seq x y z
N MET A 1 -17.56 3.64 36.66
CA MET A 1 -16.10 3.59 36.41
C MET A 1 -15.37 3.65 37.75
N THR A 2 -14.63 2.61 38.14
CA THR A 2 -14.00 2.51 39.47
C THR A 2 -12.85 3.52 39.63
N LYS A 3 -12.55 3.92 40.88
CA LYS A 3 -11.49 4.91 41.20
C LYS A 3 -10.12 4.53 40.62
N SER A 4 -9.83 3.23 40.55
CA SER A 4 -8.62 2.67 39.93
C SER A 4 -8.57 2.89 38.41
N LYS A 5 -9.67 2.64 37.68
CA LYS A 5 -9.72 2.84 36.22
C LYS A 5 -9.52 4.31 35.80
N LYS A 6 -10.04 5.26 36.58
CA LYS A 6 -9.81 6.69 36.34
C LYS A 6 -8.33 7.06 36.51
N LYS A 7 -7.69 6.60 37.60
CA LYS A 7 -6.25 6.83 37.84
C LYS A 7 -5.38 6.24 36.73
N LEU A 8 -5.69 5.03 36.27
CA LEU A 8 -4.98 4.38 35.17
C LEU A 8 -5.11 5.17 33.86
N SER A 9 -6.32 5.61 33.51
CA SER A 9 -6.54 6.43 32.30
C SER A 9 -5.77 7.75 32.35
N THR A 10 -5.79 8.44 33.49
CA THR A 10 -4.99 9.66 33.69
C THR A 10 -3.49 9.39 33.57
N TRP A 11 -3.02 8.28 34.14
CA TRP A 11 -1.61 7.90 34.06
C TRP A 11 -1.18 7.56 32.63
N LEU A 12 -1.96 6.78 31.87
CA LEU A 12 -1.68 6.49 30.47
C LEU A 12 -1.66 7.75 29.60
N ARG A 13 -2.44 8.77 29.97
CA ARG A 13 -2.49 10.07 29.29
C ARG A 13 -1.41 11.05 29.72
N SER A 14 -0.55 10.71 30.69
CA SER A 14 0.49 11.60 31.22
C SER A 14 1.76 11.70 30.36
N GLY A 15 1.77 11.07 29.17
CA GLY A 15 2.95 10.96 28.32
C GLY A 15 3.87 9.79 28.68
N VAL A 16 3.45 8.91 29.60
CA VAL A 16 4.23 7.72 29.99
C VAL A 16 4.44 6.71 28.85
N ILE A 17 3.53 6.70 27.87
CA ILE A 17 3.60 5.84 26.70
C ILE A 17 4.81 6.18 25.85
N GLU A 18 5.07 7.46 25.59
CA GLU A 18 6.20 7.90 24.77
C GLU A 18 7.53 7.58 25.46
N LYS A 19 7.62 7.81 26.76
CA LYS A 19 8.83 7.53 27.56
C LYS A 19 9.19 6.04 27.61
N ASN A 20 8.20 5.16 27.48
CA ASN A 20 8.38 3.71 27.58
C ASN A 20 8.14 3.00 26.25
N PHE A 21 8.04 3.74 25.15
CA PHE A 21 7.78 3.17 23.84
C PHE A 21 8.96 2.31 23.38
N LYS A 22 8.67 1.09 22.92
CA LYS A 22 9.66 0.13 22.38
C LYS A 22 9.32 -0.19 20.93
N HIS A 23 10.14 -1.03 20.29
CA HIS A 23 9.95 -1.41 18.88
C HIS A 23 8.83 -2.45 18.65
N SER A 24 8.22 -2.99 19.70
CA SER A 24 7.12 -3.95 19.62
C SER A 24 6.03 -3.68 20.66
N LEU A 25 4.80 -4.15 20.39
CA LEU A 25 3.66 -4.01 21.30
C LEU A 25 3.92 -4.71 22.64
N ASP A 26 4.45 -5.93 22.61
CA ASP A 26 4.69 -6.70 23.83
C ASP A 26 5.74 -6.05 24.73
N LEU A 27 6.88 -5.62 24.16
CA LEU A 27 7.92 -4.94 24.94
C LEU A 27 7.46 -3.57 25.45
N THR A 28 6.59 -2.88 24.71
CA THR A 28 6.00 -1.62 25.17
C THR A 28 5.02 -1.87 26.31
N LEU A 29 4.20 -2.93 26.24
CA LEU A 29 3.29 -3.32 27.32
C LEU A 29 4.06 -3.78 28.57
N ASP A 30 5.18 -4.48 28.40
CA ASP A 30 6.05 -4.91 29.50
C ASP A 30 6.68 -3.69 30.18
N ALA A 31 7.29 -2.79 29.41
CA ALA A 31 7.86 -1.54 29.95
C ALA A 31 6.82 -0.66 30.64
N LEU A 32 5.59 -0.58 30.11
CA LEU A 32 4.48 0.13 30.73
C LEU A 32 3.99 -0.55 32.00
N HIS A 33 3.97 -1.88 32.03
CA HIS A 33 3.59 -2.62 33.23
C HIS A 33 4.62 -2.44 34.34
N ASP A 34 5.91 -2.51 34.02
CA ASP A 34 7.01 -2.34 34.96
C ASP A 34 7.08 -0.90 35.51
N ALA A 35 6.74 0.09 34.68
CA ALA A 35 6.69 1.49 35.09
C ALA A 35 5.37 1.88 35.77
N CYS A 36 4.38 0.98 35.85
CA CYS A 36 3.04 1.33 36.34
C CYS A 36 3.06 1.48 37.88
N PRO A 37 2.68 2.65 38.42
CA PRO A 37 2.60 2.86 39.87
C PRO A 37 1.33 2.23 40.49
N LEU A 38 0.49 1.59 39.67
CA LEU A 38 -0.75 0.95 40.09
C LEU A 38 -0.55 -0.56 40.04
N ASP A 39 -0.99 -1.27 41.09
CA ASP A 39 -1.02 -2.73 41.12
C ASP A 39 -2.15 -3.24 40.21
N ILE A 40 -1.84 -3.35 38.92
CA ILE A 40 -2.76 -3.80 37.88
C ILE A 40 -2.11 -4.88 37.02
N SER A 41 -2.92 -5.85 36.59
CA SER A 41 -2.43 -6.86 35.66
C SER A 41 -2.08 -6.25 34.30
N ARG A 42 -1.03 -6.79 33.65
CA ARG A 42 -0.66 -6.49 32.26
C ARG A 42 -1.86 -6.55 31.29
N ARG A 43 -2.79 -7.48 31.51
CA ARG A 43 -4.00 -7.61 30.69
C ARG A 43 -4.94 -6.41 30.88
N SER A 44 -5.21 -6.01 32.12
CA SER A 44 -6.03 -4.83 32.41
C SER A 44 -5.42 -3.53 31.89
N LEU A 45 -4.09 -3.42 31.93
CA LEU A 45 -3.35 -2.32 31.32
C LEU A 45 -3.55 -2.32 29.80
N ARG A 46 -3.33 -3.46 29.13
CA ARG A 46 -3.54 -3.63 27.68
C ARG A 46 -4.96 -3.25 27.27
N ASP A 47 -5.97 -3.75 27.96
CA ASP A 47 -7.37 -3.51 27.60
C ASP A 47 -7.73 -2.02 27.76
N SER A 48 -7.25 -1.39 28.82
CA SER A 48 -7.46 0.05 29.06
C SER A 48 -6.73 0.91 28.03
N LEU A 49 -5.51 0.51 27.65
CA LEU A 49 -4.73 1.17 26.60
C LEU A 49 -5.42 1.03 25.24
N HIS A 50 -5.89 -0.18 24.91
CA HIS A 50 -6.65 -0.44 23.69
C HIS A 50 -7.91 0.43 23.64
N ASP A 51 -8.68 0.50 24.72
CA ASP A 51 -9.91 1.31 24.81
C ASP A 51 -9.64 2.80 24.55
N ILE A 52 -8.61 3.37 25.21
CA ILE A 52 -8.21 4.76 25.02
C ILE A 52 -7.77 5.00 23.57
N ILE A 53 -6.89 4.16 23.04
CA ILE A 53 -6.34 4.33 21.70
C ILE A 53 -7.43 4.15 20.64
N TYR A 54 -8.41 3.27 20.83
CA TYR A 54 -9.45 3.00 19.84
C TYR A 54 -10.53 4.09 19.81
N HIS A 55 -10.91 4.61 20.97
CA HIS A 55 -12.02 5.55 21.09
C HIS A 55 -11.62 7.03 21.12
N ASP A 56 -10.38 7.36 21.48
CA ASP A 56 -9.91 8.75 21.56
C ASP A 56 -9.00 9.12 20.38
N THR A 57 -9.61 9.67 19.33
CA THR A 57 -8.90 10.14 18.13
C THR A 57 -7.90 11.26 18.42
N ASN A 58 -8.24 12.17 19.33
CA ASN A 58 -7.36 13.28 19.68
C ASN A 58 -6.12 12.75 20.39
N PHE A 59 -6.29 11.76 21.26
CA PHE A 59 -5.17 11.10 21.93
C PHE A 59 -4.20 10.44 20.95
N ARG A 60 -4.70 9.82 19.87
CA ARG A 60 -3.86 9.20 18.82
C ARG A 60 -3.00 10.21 18.06
N GLN A 61 -3.50 11.41 17.85
CA GLN A 61 -2.84 12.44 17.04
C GLN A 61 -1.78 13.24 17.82
N ILE A 62 -1.66 13.02 19.14
CA ILE A 62 -0.68 13.73 19.98
C ILE A 62 0.76 13.36 19.62
N CYS A 63 1.05 12.08 19.37
CA CYS A 63 2.41 11.65 19.04
C CYS A 63 2.45 10.35 18.22
N GLN A 64 3.56 10.17 17.50
CA GLN A 64 3.78 9.03 16.59
C GLN A 64 3.72 7.66 17.30
N ALA A 65 4.10 7.62 18.58
CA ALA A 65 4.02 6.41 19.41
C ALA A 65 2.58 5.90 19.57
N HIS A 66 1.62 6.81 19.79
CA HIS A 66 0.20 6.45 19.94
C HIS A 66 -0.40 5.91 18.64
N ASN A 67 -0.01 6.49 17.50
CA ASN A 67 -0.43 6.01 16.19
C ASN A 67 0.14 4.62 15.87
N THR A 68 1.42 4.39 16.20
CA THR A 68 2.05 3.08 16.00
C THR A 68 1.43 1.99 16.88
N LEU A 69 1.04 2.31 18.12
CA LEU A 69 0.32 1.38 18.99
C LEU A 69 -1.05 0.98 18.41
N PHE A 70 -1.77 1.93 17.82
CA PHE A 70 -3.05 1.65 17.17
C PHE A 70 -2.88 0.62 16.04
N ASP A 71 -1.88 0.82 15.18
CA ASP A 71 -1.58 -0.12 14.09
C ASP A 71 -1.28 -1.53 14.61
N TRP A 72 -0.56 -1.67 15.73
CA TRP A 72 -0.30 -2.97 16.34
C TRP A 72 -1.56 -3.64 16.88
N PHE A 73 -2.44 -2.88 17.55
CA PHE A 73 -3.71 -3.40 18.04
C PHE A 73 -4.65 -3.85 16.90
N VAL A 74 -4.71 -3.09 15.80
CA VAL A 74 -5.48 -3.48 14.61
C VAL A 74 -4.91 -4.74 13.96
N LYS A 75 -3.59 -4.84 13.82
CA LYS A 75 -2.93 -6.03 13.25
C LYS A 75 -3.20 -7.29 14.07
N GLN A 76 -3.19 -7.24 15.40
CA GLN A 76 -3.49 -8.40 16.23
C GLN A 76 -4.94 -8.88 16.12
N LYS A 77 -5.90 -7.97 15.88
CA LYS A 77 -7.30 -8.35 15.62
C LYS A 77 -7.44 -9.16 14.34
N SER A 78 -6.68 -8.82 13.30
CA SER A 78 -6.60 -9.60 12.06
C SER A 78 -5.96 -10.99 12.26
N SER A 79 -5.08 -11.15 13.25
CA SER A 79 -4.46 -12.44 13.60
C SER A 79 -5.33 -13.31 14.51
N SER A 80 -6.26 -12.73 15.27
CA SER A 80 -7.02 -13.43 16.32
C SER A 80 -8.32 -14.08 15.80
N THR A 81 -8.82 -13.67 14.64
CA THR A 81 -10.02 -14.26 14.01
C THR A 81 -9.76 -15.61 13.32
N SER A 82 -8.52 -16.09 13.30
CA SER A 82 -8.13 -17.34 12.65
C SER A 82 -8.27 -18.59 13.53
N SER A 83 -8.85 -18.48 14.72
CA SER A 83 -8.81 -19.55 15.73
C SER A 83 -10.20 -19.97 16.20
N THR A 84 -10.94 -20.70 15.37
CA THR A 84 -12.03 -21.57 15.85
C THR A 84 -12.24 -22.81 14.98
N SER A 85 -12.11 -23.96 15.63
CA SER A 85 -12.62 -25.30 15.33
C SER A 85 -12.12 -26.06 14.09
N SER A 86 -11.52 -27.21 14.41
CA SER A 86 -11.21 -28.38 13.61
C SER A 86 -12.40 -28.95 12.79
N ARG A 87 -12.19 -29.17 11.48
CA ARG A 87 -12.33 -30.48 10.78
C ARG A 87 -12.18 -30.28 9.26
N GLN A 88 -11.31 -31.11 8.69
CA GLN A 88 -11.18 -31.50 7.27
C GLN A 88 -11.00 -30.41 6.19
N SER A 89 -9.77 -30.42 5.64
CA SER A 89 -9.46 -30.42 4.21
C SER A 89 -10.03 -29.29 3.34
N LYS A 90 -9.24 -28.22 3.21
CA LYS A 90 -8.96 -27.54 1.93
C LYS A 90 -7.66 -26.75 2.10
N ARG A 91 -6.64 -27.07 1.29
CA ARG A 91 -5.37 -26.33 1.25
C ARG A 91 -5.65 -24.94 0.65
N THR A 92 -5.79 -23.94 1.51
CA THR A 92 -5.86 -22.52 1.14
C THR A 92 -4.49 -21.90 1.35
N ILE A 93 -3.96 -21.17 0.36
CA ILE A 93 -2.63 -20.58 0.41
C ILE A 93 -2.74 -19.24 1.14
N VAL A 94 -2.06 -19.08 2.28
CA VAL A 94 -2.12 -17.84 3.07
C VAL A 94 -1.15 -16.78 2.52
N PHE A 95 -1.67 -15.59 2.23
CA PHE A 95 -0.94 -14.46 1.66
C PHE A 95 -0.32 -13.57 2.76
N ASN A 96 0.98 -13.70 3.04
CA ASN A 96 1.69 -12.89 4.05
C ASN A 96 2.84 -12.08 3.42
N LYS A 97 2.64 -10.79 3.13
CA LYS A 97 3.72 -9.86 2.70
C LYS A 97 4.26 -9.08 3.90
N SER A 98 5.54 -9.26 4.21
CA SER A 98 6.32 -8.30 4.98
C SER A 98 6.82 -7.20 4.03
N ARG A 99 6.77 -5.95 4.46
CA ARG A 99 7.25 -4.78 3.71
C ARG A 99 8.69 -5.03 3.25
N LEU A 100 8.91 -5.01 1.95
CA LEU A 100 10.24 -4.81 1.37
C LEU A 100 10.38 -3.31 1.13
N GLN A 101 11.27 -2.68 1.89
CA GLN A 101 12.00 -1.54 1.39
C GLN A 101 12.83 -2.05 0.20
N SER A 102 12.68 -1.42 -0.97
CA SER A 102 13.43 -1.79 -2.17
C SER A 102 14.93 -1.72 -1.87
N SER A 103 15.58 -2.88 -1.76
CA SER A 103 17.04 -2.97 -1.66
C SER A 103 17.62 -2.92 -3.07
N THR A 104 18.37 -1.86 -3.34
CA THR A 104 19.24 -1.68 -4.51
C THR A 104 20.23 -2.86 -4.60
N VAL A 105 20.16 -3.65 -5.68
CA VAL A 105 21.23 -4.61 -6.03
C VAL A 105 21.95 -4.06 -7.26
N TYR A 106 23.20 -3.64 -7.04
CA TYR A 106 24.13 -3.15 -8.05
C TYR A 106 24.65 -4.28 -8.96
N GLY A 107 24.89 -3.93 -10.22
CA GLY A 107 25.78 -4.61 -11.16
C GLY A 107 26.38 -3.58 -12.14
N PRO A 108 27.67 -3.64 -12.53
CA PRO A 108 28.34 -2.57 -13.25
C PRO A 108 28.20 -2.67 -14.77
N SER A 109 28.47 -1.53 -15.44
CA SER A 109 28.71 -1.32 -16.88
C SER A 109 27.48 -1.30 -17.78
N GLU A 110 27.34 -0.45 -18.80
CA GLU A 110 28.36 0.20 -19.66
C GLU A 110 27.73 1.44 -20.35
N THR A 111 28.52 2.50 -20.53
CA THR A 111 28.16 3.71 -21.28
C THR A 111 28.23 3.45 -22.79
N ILE A 112 27.10 3.38 -23.49
CA ILE A 112 27.08 3.37 -24.96
C ILE A 112 26.63 4.74 -25.47
N ASN A 113 27.58 5.39 -26.14
CA ASN A 113 27.45 6.65 -26.84
C ASN A 113 26.95 6.37 -28.27
N HIS A 114 25.89 7.03 -28.74
CA HIS A 114 25.52 6.97 -30.16
C HIS A 114 25.27 8.36 -30.75
N ASN A 115 26.17 8.72 -31.66
CA ASN A 115 26.11 9.86 -32.57
C ASN A 115 25.10 9.62 -33.71
N ASN A 116 24.27 10.63 -33.94
CA ASN A 116 23.70 11.16 -35.20
C ASN A 116 23.39 10.21 -36.38
N ILE A 117 22.11 10.18 -36.80
CA ILE A 117 21.73 10.33 -38.22
C ILE A 117 20.47 11.21 -38.31
N THR A 118 20.64 12.37 -38.95
CA THR A 118 19.61 13.38 -39.24
C THR A 118 18.66 12.86 -40.32
N THR A 119 17.37 12.79 -40.03
CA THR A 119 16.32 12.73 -41.07
C THR A 119 15.34 13.87 -40.78
N THR A 120 15.44 14.95 -41.56
CA THR A 120 14.55 16.11 -41.50
C THR A 120 13.15 15.73 -41.97
N ARG A 121 12.34 15.20 -41.05
CA ARG A 121 10.88 15.18 -41.16
C ARG A 121 10.40 16.53 -40.65
N ALA A 122 9.63 17.28 -41.45
CA ALA A 122 9.02 18.53 -41.02
C ALA A 122 8.28 18.28 -39.70
N SER A 123 8.85 18.81 -38.61
CA SER A 123 8.32 18.62 -37.26
C SER A 123 6.95 19.26 -37.20
N SER A 124 5.94 18.50 -36.78
CA SER A 124 4.70 19.06 -36.27
C SER A 124 5.04 20.19 -35.29
N PRO A 125 4.27 21.30 -35.26
CA PRO A 125 4.57 22.41 -34.36
C PRO A 125 4.76 21.85 -32.95
N PRO A 126 5.84 22.24 -32.24
CA PRO A 126 6.12 21.70 -30.93
C PRO A 126 4.91 21.96 -30.06
N ILE A 127 4.26 20.88 -29.60
CA ILE A 127 3.23 20.98 -28.57
C ILE A 127 3.94 21.59 -27.38
N ASN A 128 3.54 22.80 -26.97
CA ASN A 128 4.06 23.45 -25.77
C ASN A 128 3.74 22.58 -24.56
N GLN A 129 4.63 21.66 -24.24
CA GLN A 129 4.57 20.83 -23.06
C GLN A 129 5.20 21.63 -21.92
N ALA A 130 4.38 21.98 -20.92
CA ALA A 130 4.86 22.58 -19.70
C ALA A 130 5.61 21.53 -18.87
N PHE A 131 6.77 21.92 -18.34
CA PHE A 131 7.60 21.11 -17.46
C PHE A 131 7.91 21.93 -16.22
N SER A 132 6.98 21.96 -15.27
CA SER A 132 7.12 22.74 -14.04
C SER A 132 8.05 22.09 -13.02
N PHE A 133 8.32 20.79 -13.18
CA PHE A 133 9.11 19.99 -12.24
C PHE A 133 10.39 19.44 -12.89
N ASN A 134 11.44 19.30 -12.09
CA ASN A 134 12.63 18.55 -12.48
C ASN A 134 12.38 17.02 -12.39
N GLU A 135 13.26 16.21 -12.98
CA GLU A 135 13.04 14.75 -13.08
C GLU A 135 12.87 14.06 -11.72
N ASN A 136 13.60 14.51 -10.70
CA ASN A 136 13.50 13.97 -9.34
C ASN A 136 12.16 14.32 -8.69
N GLU A 137 11.70 15.57 -8.85
CA GLU A 137 10.40 16.03 -8.37
C GLU A 137 9.26 15.29 -9.06
N GLN A 138 9.38 15.03 -10.37
CA GLN A 138 8.40 14.27 -11.13
C GLN A 138 8.27 12.83 -10.61
N GLY A 139 9.41 12.17 -10.32
CA GLY A 139 9.43 10.87 -9.67
C GLY A 139 8.76 10.89 -8.30
N ALA A 140 9.13 11.85 -7.45
CA ALA A 140 8.59 11.99 -6.09
C ALA A 140 7.08 12.28 -6.05
N ILE A 141 6.54 13.00 -7.04
CA ILE A 141 5.09 13.23 -7.16
C ILE A 141 4.35 11.93 -7.49
N VAL A 142 4.90 11.15 -8.41
CA VAL A 142 4.23 10.00 -9.02
C VAL A 142 4.32 8.74 -8.17
N GLU A 143 5.50 8.50 -7.60
CA GLU A 143 5.83 7.28 -6.88
C GLU A 143 4.79 6.95 -5.77
N PRO A 144 4.34 7.91 -4.94
CA PRO A 144 3.32 7.62 -3.94
C PRO A 144 2.01 7.10 -4.52
N PHE A 145 1.58 7.60 -5.69
CA PHE A 145 0.37 7.14 -6.36
C PHE A 145 0.53 5.73 -6.90
N ILE A 146 1.67 5.42 -7.51
CA ILE A 146 1.96 4.09 -8.05
C ILE A 146 2.07 3.06 -6.93
N ASN A 147 2.80 3.39 -5.86
CA ASN A 147 2.93 2.53 -4.69
C ASN A 147 1.59 2.27 -4.01
N SER A 148 0.72 3.29 -3.97
CA SER A 148 -0.62 3.12 -3.41
C SER A 148 -1.50 2.26 -4.31
N ALA A 149 -1.45 2.45 -5.63
CA ALA A 149 -2.16 1.58 -6.58
C ALA A 149 -1.68 0.13 -6.49
N GLU A 150 -0.38 -0.11 -6.28
CA GLU A 150 0.18 -1.45 -6.05
C GLU A 150 -0.37 -2.08 -4.77
N GLU A 151 -0.34 -1.34 -3.66
CA GLU A 151 -0.89 -1.79 -2.38
C GLU A 151 -2.38 -2.11 -2.49
N THR A 152 -3.17 -1.22 -3.10
CA THR A 152 -4.61 -1.44 -3.31
C THR A 152 -4.87 -2.65 -4.21
N ALA A 153 -4.09 -2.85 -5.29
CA ALA A 153 -4.24 -4.01 -6.16
C ALA A 153 -3.95 -5.33 -5.43
N TYR A 154 -2.89 -5.36 -4.62
CA TYR A 154 -2.57 -6.52 -3.79
C TYR A 154 -3.68 -6.78 -2.75
N GLU A 155 -4.12 -5.75 -2.02
CA GLU A 155 -5.20 -5.87 -1.05
C GLU A 155 -6.51 -6.35 -1.69
N PHE A 156 -6.81 -5.88 -2.90
CA PHE A 156 -7.98 -6.32 -3.66
C PHE A 156 -7.91 -7.81 -3.96
N LEU A 157 -6.75 -8.33 -4.37
CA LEU A 157 -6.58 -9.77 -4.61
C LEU A 157 -6.72 -10.58 -3.31
N VAL A 158 -6.09 -10.14 -2.23
CA VAL A 158 -6.15 -10.83 -0.91
C VAL A 158 -7.58 -10.86 -0.36
N LYS A 159 -8.30 -9.73 -0.38
CA LYS A 159 -9.69 -9.65 0.11
C LYS A 159 -10.63 -10.58 -0.67
N ASN A 160 -10.31 -10.86 -1.93
CA ASN A 160 -11.13 -11.64 -2.83
C ASN A 160 -10.53 -13.02 -3.16
N GLU A 161 -9.56 -13.49 -2.39
CA GLU A 161 -8.88 -14.77 -2.63
C GLU A 161 -9.87 -15.94 -2.74
N SER A 162 -10.88 -15.97 -1.86
CA SER A 162 -11.85 -17.06 -1.78
C SER A 162 -12.71 -17.27 -3.03
N ILE A 163 -12.80 -16.27 -3.91
CA ILE A 163 -13.56 -16.36 -5.17
C ILE A 163 -12.67 -16.65 -6.39
N ILE A 164 -11.35 -16.67 -6.21
CA ILE A 164 -10.37 -16.90 -7.28
C ILE A 164 -9.99 -18.40 -7.26
N PRO A 165 -10.31 -19.17 -8.32
CA PRO A 165 -9.90 -20.57 -8.41
C PRO A 165 -8.38 -20.74 -8.44
N SER A 166 -7.86 -21.72 -7.71
CA SER A 166 -6.43 -22.02 -7.66
C SER A 166 -5.84 -22.36 -9.03
N GLU A 167 -6.61 -23.06 -9.88
CA GLU A 167 -6.15 -23.46 -11.21
C GLU A 167 -5.91 -22.24 -12.11
N ILE A 168 -6.65 -21.15 -11.90
CA ILE A 168 -6.49 -19.90 -12.65
C ILE A 168 -5.19 -19.21 -12.23
N VAL A 169 -4.92 -19.15 -10.92
CA VAL A 169 -3.67 -18.59 -10.39
C VAL A 169 -2.47 -19.38 -10.89
N GLU A 170 -2.52 -20.72 -10.80
CA GLU A 170 -1.43 -21.58 -11.24
C GLU A 170 -1.12 -21.44 -12.73
N LYS A 171 -2.17 -21.40 -13.57
CA LYS A 171 -2.02 -21.18 -15.02
C LYS A 171 -1.44 -19.80 -15.33
N PHE A 172 -1.79 -18.77 -14.56
CA PHE A 172 -1.25 -17.43 -14.76
C PHE A 172 0.21 -17.34 -14.33
N VAL A 173 0.53 -17.83 -13.13
CA VAL A 173 1.89 -17.83 -12.55
C VAL A 173 2.87 -18.59 -13.44
N ALA A 174 2.47 -19.74 -13.99
CA ALA A 174 3.30 -20.54 -14.88
C ALA A 174 3.71 -19.81 -16.17
N LYS A 175 2.96 -18.78 -16.59
CA LYS A 175 3.25 -17.97 -17.78
C LYS A 175 4.18 -16.79 -17.50
N GLN A 176 4.37 -16.42 -16.23
CA GLN A 176 5.09 -15.19 -15.90
C GLN A 176 6.60 -15.35 -16.05
N ARG A 177 7.20 -14.27 -16.57
CA ARG A 177 8.64 -14.08 -16.71
C ARG A 177 8.94 -12.64 -16.24
N PRO A 178 9.62 -12.42 -15.11
CA PRO A 178 10.20 -13.41 -14.18
C PRO A 178 9.15 -14.24 -13.41
N PRO A 179 9.55 -15.34 -12.76
CA PRO A 179 8.64 -16.15 -11.95
C PRO A 179 8.04 -15.37 -10.78
N ILE A 180 6.72 -15.47 -10.60
CA ILE A 180 6.00 -14.87 -9.48
C ILE A 180 5.53 -15.96 -8.50
N SER A 181 5.29 -15.58 -7.25
CA SER A 181 4.67 -16.45 -6.26
C SER A 181 3.16 -16.55 -6.51
N LYS A 182 2.56 -17.70 -6.14
CA LYS A 182 1.11 -17.90 -6.22
C LYS A 182 0.32 -16.90 -5.38
N ASP A 183 0.97 -16.33 -4.38
CA ASP A 183 0.40 -15.32 -3.52
C ASP A 183 0.67 -13.87 -3.98
N PHE A 184 1.20 -13.67 -5.19
CA PHE A 184 1.49 -12.34 -5.77
C PHE A 184 2.41 -11.43 -4.92
N ARG A 185 3.06 -11.94 -3.86
CA ARG A 185 3.87 -11.11 -2.95
C ARG A 185 5.05 -10.43 -3.64
N ASN A 186 5.64 -11.12 -4.61
CA ASN A 186 6.73 -10.60 -5.44
C ASN A 186 6.25 -10.12 -6.82
N ALA A 187 4.94 -10.03 -7.05
CA ALA A 187 4.39 -9.48 -8.28
C ALA A 187 4.39 -7.95 -8.20
N ASP A 188 4.74 -7.30 -9.30
CA ASP A 188 4.61 -5.86 -9.45
C ASP A 188 3.14 -5.45 -9.76
N LEU A 189 2.87 -4.15 -9.70
CA LEU A 189 1.57 -3.58 -10.03
C LEU A 189 1.07 -4.03 -11.42
N LEU A 190 1.94 -4.04 -12.42
CA LEU A 190 1.56 -4.36 -13.80
C LEU A 190 1.10 -5.81 -13.94
N CYS A 191 1.81 -6.73 -13.28
CA CYS A 191 1.49 -8.15 -13.20
C CYS A 191 0.15 -8.38 -12.50
N MET A 192 -0.08 -7.73 -11.34
CA MET A 192 -1.34 -7.83 -10.62
C MET A 192 -2.51 -7.29 -11.45
N LEU A 193 -2.34 -6.15 -12.13
CA LEU A 193 -3.36 -5.60 -13.02
C LEU A 193 -3.65 -6.50 -14.21
N ASN A 194 -2.63 -7.12 -14.82
CA ASN A 194 -2.85 -8.09 -15.90
C ASN A 194 -3.69 -9.28 -15.42
N PHE A 195 -3.40 -9.81 -14.24
CA PHE A 195 -4.20 -10.88 -13.65
C PHE A 195 -5.66 -10.47 -13.45
N ILE A 196 -5.91 -9.27 -12.89
CA ILE A 196 -7.26 -8.75 -12.66
C ILE A 196 -8.00 -8.57 -13.99
N ILE A 197 -7.34 -8.02 -15.00
CA ILE A 197 -7.91 -7.79 -16.34
C ILE A 197 -8.26 -9.11 -17.03
N GLU A 198 -7.35 -10.09 -17.04
CA GLU A 198 -7.58 -11.40 -17.65
C GLU A 198 -8.76 -12.13 -17.01
N ASN A 199 -8.97 -11.91 -15.72
CA ASN A 199 -9.99 -12.58 -14.92
C ASN A 199 -11.13 -11.66 -14.50
N ILE A 200 -11.34 -10.55 -15.21
CA ILE A 200 -12.28 -9.49 -14.85
C ILE A 200 -13.69 -10.03 -14.57
N LYS A 201 -14.12 -11.04 -15.32
CA LYS A 201 -15.44 -11.67 -15.21
C LYS A 201 -15.70 -12.29 -13.83
N ILE A 202 -14.66 -12.78 -13.14
CA ILE A 202 -14.79 -13.34 -11.78
C ILE A 202 -15.21 -12.23 -10.82
N PHE A 203 -14.52 -11.09 -10.91
CA PHE A 203 -14.73 -9.95 -10.02
C PHE A 203 -16.01 -9.18 -10.34
N SER A 204 -16.33 -9.00 -11.63
CA SER A 204 -17.55 -8.30 -12.07
C SER A 204 -18.82 -9.05 -11.67
N LYS A 205 -18.82 -10.40 -11.71
CA LYS A 205 -19.97 -11.21 -11.25
C LYS A 205 -20.32 -11.00 -9.77
N LYS A 206 -19.33 -10.60 -8.98
CA LYS A 206 -19.47 -10.33 -7.54
C LYS A 206 -19.61 -8.83 -7.24
N SER A 207 -19.68 -7.98 -8.26
CA SER A 207 -19.82 -6.52 -8.14
C SER A 207 -18.74 -5.88 -7.25
N LEU A 208 -17.50 -6.36 -7.35
CA LEU A 208 -16.41 -5.95 -6.46
C LEU A 208 -15.74 -4.62 -6.83
N PHE A 209 -16.08 -4.07 -8.00
CA PHE A 209 -15.54 -2.81 -8.48
C PHE A 209 -16.41 -1.63 -8.06
N HIS A 210 -15.78 -0.49 -7.82
CA HIS A 210 -16.43 0.71 -7.31
C HIS A 210 -16.18 1.93 -8.21
N GLY A 211 -16.79 3.06 -7.83
CA GLY A 211 -16.62 4.34 -8.51
C GLY A 211 -17.21 4.39 -9.92
N LYS A 212 -16.75 5.37 -10.71
CA LYS A 212 -17.22 5.65 -12.07
C LYS A 212 -17.07 4.45 -13.01
N TYR A 213 -15.99 3.68 -12.86
CA TYR A 213 -15.65 2.57 -13.75
C TYR A 213 -16.17 1.22 -13.26
N LYS A 214 -17.07 1.16 -12.25
CA LYS A 214 -17.61 -0.11 -11.74
C LYS A 214 -18.22 -1.01 -12.82
N ALA A 215 -18.84 -0.40 -13.84
CA ALA A 215 -19.50 -1.12 -14.93
C ALA A 215 -18.52 -1.58 -16.01
N ASN A 216 -17.42 -0.85 -16.22
CA ASN A 216 -16.39 -1.17 -17.19
C ASN A 216 -14.97 -0.93 -16.62
N PRO A 217 -14.54 -1.74 -15.64
CA PRO A 217 -13.23 -1.57 -15.00
C PRO A 217 -12.07 -1.83 -15.97
N THR A 218 -12.28 -2.69 -16.98
CA THR A 218 -11.25 -3.05 -17.97
C THR A 218 -10.69 -1.84 -18.71
N GLU A 219 -11.55 -0.88 -19.08
CA GLU A 219 -11.13 0.35 -19.78
C GLU A 219 -10.15 1.16 -18.94
N LEU A 220 -10.50 1.41 -17.68
CA LEU A 220 -9.64 2.11 -16.73
C LEU A 220 -8.31 1.37 -16.52
N LEU A 221 -8.36 0.07 -16.22
CA LEU A 221 -7.16 -0.70 -15.90
C LEU A 221 -6.22 -0.81 -17.12
N MET A 222 -6.75 -0.96 -18.33
CA MET A 222 -5.97 -0.95 -19.56
C MET A 222 -5.37 0.43 -19.85
N ASN A 223 -6.12 1.50 -19.63
CA ASN A 223 -5.63 2.87 -19.85
C ASN A 223 -4.51 3.20 -18.85
N PHE A 224 -4.72 2.92 -17.56
CA PHE A 224 -3.70 3.10 -16.54
C PHE A 224 -2.44 2.28 -16.84
N LYS A 225 -2.60 1.00 -17.20
CA LYS A 225 -1.51 0.13 -17.63
C LYS A 225 -0.69 0.74 -18.77
N LYS A 226 -1.35 1.27 -19.81
CA LYS A 226 -0.67 1.89 -20.95
C LYS A 226 0.17 3.08 -20.49
N ASN A 227 -0.41 3.98 -19.70
CA ASN A 227 0.27 5.19 -19.24
C ASN A 227 1.41 4.89 -18.24
N VAL A 228 1.26 3.89 -17.37
CA VAL A 228 2.28 3.50 -16.38
C VAL A 228 3.37 2.62 -16.98
N ARG A 229 3.07 1.73 -17.94
CA ARG A 229 4.11 0.93 -18.61
C ARG A 229 5.12 1.82 -19.34
N HIS A 230 4.68 2.93 -19.93
CA HIS A 230 5.58 3.93 -20.48
C HIS A 230 6.49 4.56 -19.40
N LYS A 231 6.07 4.70 -18.13
CA LYS A 231 6.94 5.13 -17.01
C LYS A 231 8.08 4.17 -16.71
N VAL A 232 7.76 2.88 -16.62
CA VAL A 232 8.74 1.83 -16.24
C VAL A 232 9.72 1.59 -17.38
N ALA A 233 9.25 1.60 -18.63
CA ALA A 233 10.08 1.36 -19.81
C ALA A 233 11.06 2.50 -20.12
N HIS A 234 10.70 3.75 -19.81
CA HIS A 234 11.59 4.89 -20.07
C HIS A 234 12.53 5.23 -18.91
N GLY A 235 12.37 4.62 -17.74
CA GLY A 235 13.39 4.70 -16.68
C GLY A 235 13.34 5.99 -15.86
N ILE A 236 12.19 6.63 -15.72
CA ILE A 236 12.06 7.87 -14.94
C ILE A 236 12.04 7.56 -13.44
N VAL A 237 11.42 6.45 -13.06
CA VAL A 237 11.41 5.96 -11.67
C VAL A 237 12.69 5.18 -11.32
N ILE A 238 13.41 4.66 -12.34
CA ILE A 238 14.49 3.68 -12.14
C ILE A 238 15.88 4.26 -12.48
N ASN A 239 15.99 5.16 -13.46
CA ASN A 239 17.26 5.64 -14.03
C ASN A 239 17.35 7.17 -14.22
N GLY A 240 16.33 7.96 -13.81
CA GLY A 240 16.30 9.41 -14.05
C GLY A 240 16.41 9.79 -15.52
N LYS A 241 16.02 8.91 -16.45
CA LYS A 241 16.06 9.20 -17.89
C LYS A 241 14.62 9.43 -18.37
N GLY A 242 14.31 10.64 -18.81
CA GLY A 242 13.02 11.01 -19.40
C GLY A 242 12.24 12.03 -18.57
N ARG A 243 11.49 12.90 -19.26
CA ARG A 243 10.63 13.93 -18.64
C ARG A 243 9.16 13.70 -18.93
N TRP A 244 8.34 13.95 -17.92
CA TRP A 244 6.89 14.03 -18.03
C TRP A 244 6.50 15.49 -18.09
N CYS A 245 5.65 15.84 -19.05
CA CYS A 245 5.00 17.14 -19.00
C CYS A 245 3.97 17.15 -17.86
N ASP A 246 3.63 18.33 -17.39
CA ASP A 246 2.70 18.51 -16.25
C ASP A 246 1.35 17.82 -16.50
N HIS A 247 0.88 17.85 -17.75
CA HIS A 247 -0.33 17.15 -18.16
C HIS A 247 -0.22 15.63 -17.95
N SER A 248 0.88 15.00 -18.38
CA SER A 248 1.09 13.57 -18.14
C SER A 248 1.18 13.23 -16.65
N LEU A 249 1.86 14.08 -15.84
CA LEU A 249 1.94 13.89 -14.39
C LEU A 249 0.55 13.90 -13.74
N GLN A 250 -0.25 14.88 -14.12
CA GLN A 250 -1.63 15.01 -13.68
C GLN A 250 -2.46 13.80 -14.10
N ASP A 251 -2.38 13.40 -15.37
CA ASP A 251 -3.15 12.28 -15.92
C ASP A 251 -2.86 10.97 -15.19
N VAL A 252 -1.59 10.63 -14.95
CA VAL A 252 -1.28 9.40 -14.22
C VAL A 252 -1.67 9.48 -12.76
N SER A 253 -1.55 10.65 -12.13
CA SER A 253 -2.01 10.82 -10.74
C SER A 253 -3.51 10.63 -10.64
N ILE A 254 -4.28 11.17 -11.59
CA ILE A 254 -5.73 10.99 -11.68
C ILE A 254 -6.07 9.52 -11.94
N LEU A 255 -5.47 8.89 -12.95
CA LEU A 255 -5.74 7.50 -13.28
C LEU A 255 -5.39 6.56 -12.12
N ALA A 256 -4.30 6.81 -11.39
CA ALA A 256 -3.95 6.05 -10.19
C ALA A 256 -5.05 6.17 -9.12
N CYS A 257 -5.52 7.39 -8.86
CA CYS A 257 -6.65 7.61 -7.94
C CYS A 257 -7.91 6.86 -8.39
N GLU A 258 -8.23 6.91 -9.68
CA GLU A 258 -9.38 6.21 -10.25
C GLU A 258 -9.25 4.68 -10.09
N VAL A 259 -8.06 4.12 -10.30
CA VAL A 259 -7.77 2.69 -10.08
C VAL A 259 -7.95 2.32 -8.61
N ILE A 260 -7.40 3.12 -7.70
CA ILE A 260 -7.51 2.91 -6.25
C ILE A 260 -8.99 2.88 -5.81
N VAL A 261 -9.78 3.85 -6.29
CA VAL A 261 -11.23 3.87 -6.04
C VAL A 261 -11.91 2.65 -6.65
N CYS A 262 -11.58 2.32 -7.91
CA CYS A 262 -12.20 1.20 -8.62
C CYS A 262 -11.99 -0.12 -7.88
N LEU A 263 -10.83 -0.33 -7.29
CA LEU A 263 -10.47 -1.51 -6.51
C LEU A 263 -10.94 -1.45 -5.05
N GLY A 264 -11.72 -0.44 -4.66
CA GLY A 264 -12.46 -0.41 -3.40
C GLY A 264 -11.76 0.28 -2.23
N GLU A 265 -10.76 1.12 -2.48
CA GLU A 265 -10.16 1.97 -1.45
C GLU A 265 -10.63 3.43 -1.59
N LEU A 266 -10.92 4.09 -0.45
CA LEU A 266 -11.36 5.49 -0.44
C LEU A 266 -10.16 6.43 -0.66
N ILE A 267 -10.31 7.42 -1.54
CA ILE A 267 -9.30 8.46 -1.81
C ILE A 267 -8.84 9.16 -0.51
N MET A 268 -9.69 9.28 0.51
CA MET A 268 -9.30 9.84 1.81
C MET A 268 -8.17 9.06 2.50
N LYS A 269 -8.11 7.73 2.34
CA LYS A 269 -6.99 6.92 2.84
C LYS A 269 -5.71 7.18 2.04
N LEU A 270 -5.84 7.39 0.73
CA LEU A 270 -4.74 7.78 -0.14
C LEU A 270 -4.18 9.14 0.32
N ILE A 271 -5.01 10.17 0.42
CA ILE A 271 -4.62 11.53 0.86
C ILE A 271 -3.94 11.47 2.24
N MET A 272 -4.49 10.75 3.22
CA MET A 272 -3.78 10.58 4.50
C MET A 272 -2.40 9.94 4.34
N ARG A 273 -2.26 8.90 3.50
CA ARG A 273 -0.98 8.20 3.28
C ARG A 273 0.04 9.07 2.52
N THR A 274 -0.37 9.88 1.55
CA THR A 274 0.53 10.78 0.80
C THR A 274 0.92 12.00 1.63
N THR A 275 -0.02 12.63 2.34
CA THR A 275 0.25 13.83 3.15
C THR A 275 1.20 13.49 4.33
N ILE A 276 1.08 12.30 4.94
CA ILE A 276 2.03 11.84 5.97
C ILE A 276 3.43 11.58 5.39
N ARG A 277 3.55 11.18 4.11
CA ARG A 277 4.87 10.96 3.46
C ARG A 277 5.53 12.23 2.95
N LEU A 278 4.77 13.29 2.67
CA LEU A 278 5.31 14.60 2.27
C LEU A 278 5.65 15.49 3.48
N LEU A 279 5.18 15.13 4.68
CA LEU A 279 5.45 15.82 5.94
C LEU A 279 6.54 15.14 6.80
N ASN A 280 7.12 14.04 6.33
CA ASN A 280 8.30 13.40 6.90
C ASN A 280 9.45 13.46 5.91
#